data_AF-A0A1F3ZGV4-F1
#
_entry.id   AF-A0A1F3ZGV4-F1
#
_cell.length_a   1.000
_cell.length_b   1.000
_cell.length_c   1.000
_cell.angle_alpha   90.00
_cell.angle_beta   90.00
_cell.angle_gamma   90.00
#
_symmetry.space_group_name_H-M   'P 1'
#
loop_
_entity.id
_entity.type
_entity.pdbx_description
1 polymer ?
#
loop_
_entity_poly.entity_id
_entity_poly.type
_entity_poly.pdbx_seq_one_letter_code
_entity_poly.pdbx_strand_id
1 'polypeptide(L)'
;MIRKLTFTLMLVAFAQCAPLWAQDSTGVLDDKDADRADPGALQAEATLFETIRQGIALSIAQCELTPDCAATVSREELRRIVGKLETRLDALTARQSADGDTALEPIMLAYVETRDRYSEFLTKLDQILPPESEFGGREADLGELPAEFSVFADADSAMTDDAEEPLVDDEGVTPSPTE
;
A
#
# COMPACT_ATOMS: atom_id res chain seq x y z
N MET A 1 62.45 12.62 28.65
CA MET A 1 62.67 13.08 27.27
C MET A 1 62.07 12.07 26.29
N ILE A 2 61.02 12.53 25.60
CA ILE A 2 60.64 12.27 24.19
C ILE A 2 60.29 10.83 23.75
N ARG A 3 58.99 10.69 23.50
CA ARG A 3 58.24 9.72 22.68
C ARG A 3 58.93 9.36 21.35
N LYS A 4 58.79 8.10 20.94
CA LYS A 4 58.49 7.76 19.54
C LYS A 4 57.36 6.74 19.49
N LEU A 5 56.14 7.26 19.34
CA LEU A 5 55.01 6.54 18.78
C LEU A 5 55.32 6.30 17.30
N THR A 6 55.39 5.05 16.89
CA THR A 6 55.31 4.69 15.47
C THR A 6 53.83 4.51 15.15
N PHE A 7 53.26 5.57 14.61
CA PHE A 7 51.87 5.65 14.17
C PHE A 7 51.81 5.14 12.73
N THR A 8 51.42 3.87 12.54
CA THR A 8 51.15 3.33 11.21
C THR A 8 49.72 3.69 10.84
N LEU A 9 49.61 4.75 10.05
CA LEU A 9 48.38 5.27 9.46
C LEU A 9 47.90 4.36 8.31
N MET A 10 46.61 4.03 8.35
CA MET A 10 45.69 3.69 7.25
C MET A 10 46.24 3.00 6.00
N LEU A 11 45.72 1.81 5.72
CA LEU A 11 45.28 1.50 4.35
C LEU A 11 43.93 0.79 4.36
N VAL A 12 43.03 1.45 3.64
CA VAL A 12 41.66 1.14 3.26
C VAL A 12 41.48 -0.31 2.81
N ALA A 13 40.46 -0.97 3.35
CA ALA A 13 39.70 -2.00 2.65
C ALA A 13 38.21 -1.62 2.73
N PHE A 14 37.84 -0.63 1.90
CA PHE A 14 36.49 -0.58 1.34
C PHE A 14 36.31 -1.78 0.41
N ALA A 15 35.06 -2.24 0.26
CA ALA A 15 34.57 -3.23 -0.69
C ALA A 15 34.56 -4.71 -0.24
N GLN A 16 33.58 -5.01 0.63
CA GLN A 16 32.58 -6.05 0.36
C GLN A 16 31.24 -5.39 0.74
N CYS A 17 30.33 -4.90 -0.11
CA CYS A 17 29.90 -5.37 -1.43
C CYS A 17 29.85 -6.90 -1.51
N ALA A 18 29.24 -7.52 -0.51
CA ALA A 18 28.31 -8.57 -0.86
C ALA A 18 27.12 -7.85 -1.55
N PRO A 19 26.82 -8.14 -2.83
CA PRO A 19 25.50 -7.83 -3.33
C PRO A 19 24.54 -8.55 -2.38
N LEU A 20 23.75 -7.78 -1.66
CA LEU A 20 22.46 -8.23 -1.15
C LEU A 20 21.70 -8.55 -2.44
N TRP A 21 21.80 -9.79 -2.92
CA TRP A 21 21.12 -10.22 -4.12
C TRP A 21 19.65 -10.04 -3.82
N ALA A 22 19.11 -8.92 -4.29
CA ALA A 22 17.82 -8.81 -4.92
C ALA A 22 16.88 -9.97 -4.59
N GLN A 23 16.47 -10.07 -3.33
CA GLN A 23 15.10 -10.47 -3.09
C GLN A 23 14.31 -9.21 -3.38
N ASP A 24 13.94 -9.05 -4.66
CA ASP A 24 12.76 -8.28 -5.04
C ASP A 24 11.55 -8.97 -4.40
N SER A 25 11.45 -8.94 -3.08
CA SER A 25 10.17 -9.01 -2.39
C SER A 25 9.70 -7.57 -2.21
N THR A 26 9.58 -6.84 -3.32
CA THR A 26 8.90 -5.53 -3.34
C THR A 26 7.39 -5.65 -3.07
N GLY A 27 6.91 -6.84 -2.70
CA GLY A 27 5.52 -7.12 -2.43
C GLY A 27 5.33 -8.35 -1.56
N VAL A 28 4.09 -8.49 -1.10
CA VAL A 28 3.60 -9.69 -0.42
C VAL A 28 3.63 -10.85 -1.42
N LEU A 29 4.20 -11.98 -1.01
CA LEU A 29 4.29 -13.16 -1.85
C LEU A 29 2.89 -13.72 -2.11
N ASP A 30 2.70 -14.33 -3.27
CA ASP A 30 1.50 -15.14 -3.52
C ASP A 30 1.57 -16.48 -2.79
N ASP A 31 0.44 -17.16 -2.67
CA ASP A 31 0.32 -18.38 -1.86
C ASP A 31 1.16 -19.56 -2.42
N LYS A 32 1.52 -19.55 -3.71
CA LYS A 32 2.33 -20.63 -4.29
C LYS A 32 3.82 -20.37 -4.06
N ASP A 33 4.25 -19.13 -4.24
CA ASP A 33 5.63 -18.72 -3.97
C ASP A 33 5.94 -18.75 -2.48
N ALA A 34 4.93 -18.43 -1.67
CA ALA A 34 4.90 -18.61 -0.24
C ALA A 34 5.34 -19.99 0.26
N ASP A 35 4.69 -21.04 -0.26
CA ASP A 35 4.86 -22.42 0.20
C ASP A 35 6.28 -22.95 -0.03
N ARG A 36 6.91 -22.46 -1.08
CA ARG A 36 8.25 -22.87 -1.54
C ARG A 36 9.34 -21.84 -1.25
N ALA A 37 8.98 -20.72 -0.62
CA ALA A 37 9.90 -19.65 -0.28
C ALA A 37 10.92 -20.11 0.78
N ASP A 38 12.17 -19.69 0.58
CA ASP A 38 13.22 -19.85 1.57
C ASP A 38 12.94 -18.98 2.82
N PRO A 39 13.52 -19.31 3.98
CA PRO A 39 13.33 -18.53 5.21
C PRO A 39 13.63 -17.03 5.08
N GLY A 40 14.58 -16.64 4.23
CA GLY A 40 14.92 -15.23 4.01
C GLY A 40 13.80 -14.44 3.33
N ALA A 41 13.20 -15.03 2.30
CA ALA A 41 12.07 -14.41 1.60
C ALA A 41 10.84 -14.27 2.51
N LEU A 42 10.57 -15.28 3.35
CA LEU A 42 9.50 -15.23 4.35
C LEU A 42 9.76 -14.16 5.41
N GLN A 43 10.99 -14.05 5.90
CA GLN A 43 11.38 -13.02 6.86
C GLN A 43 11.23 -11.61 6.26
N ALA A 44 11.57 -11.43 4.98
CA ALA A 44 11.38 -10.17 4.28
C ALA A 44 9.89 -9.80 4.18
N GLU A 45 9.02 -10.76 3.85
CA GLU A 45 7.58 -10.54 3.82
C GLU A 45 7.02 -10.22 5.22
N ALA A 46 7.44 -10.93 6.27
CA ALA A 46 7.04 -10.62 7.64
C ALA A 46 7.42 -9.17 8.03
N THR A 47 8.60 -8.71 7.60
CA THR A 47 9.06 -7.33 7.82
C THR A 47 8.21 -6.31 7.04
N LEU A 48 7.76 -6.67 5.83
CA LEU A 48 6.85 -5.84 5.06
C LEU A 48 5.49 -5.69 5.77
N PHE A 49 4.91 -6.79 6.26
CA PHE A 49 3.67 -6.73 7.02
C PHE A 49 3.77 -5.88 8.29
N GLU A 50 4.92 -5.95 8.97
CA GLU A 50 5.23 -5.11 10.13
C GLU A 50 5.27 -3.61 9.76
N THR A 51 5.85 -3.28 8.61
CA THR A 51 5.87 -1.89 8.11
C THR A 51 4.47 -1.39 7.79
N ILE A 52 3.66 -2.20 7.11
CA ILE A 52 2.25 -1.88 6.80
C ILE A 52 1.46 -1.70 8.10
N ARG A 53 1.70 -2.57 9.10
CA ARG A 53 1.06 -2.53 10.42
C ARG A 53 1.29 -1.20 11.12
N GLN A 54 2.51 -0.67 11.05
CA GLN A 54 2.85 0.64 11.64
C GLN A 54 2.07 1.78 10.97
N GLY A 55 1.93 1.76 9.65
CA GLY A 55 1.12 2.73 8.91
C GLY A 55 -0.37 2.69 9.30
N ILE A 56 -0.93 1.49 9.42
CA ILE A 56 -2.32 1.29 9.86
C ILE A 56 -2.51 1.78 11.30
N ALA A 57 -1.58 1.45 12.20
CA ALA A 57 -1.63 1.87 13.59
C ALA A 57 -1.72 3.41 13.71
N LEU A 58 -0.93 4.13 12.90
CA LEU A 58 -0.94 5.58 12.86
C LEU A 58 -2.27 6.13 12.32
N SER A 59 -2.81 5.53 11.25
CA SER A 59 -4.12 5.92 10.69
C SER A 59 -5.24 5.74 11.72
N ILE A 60 -5.27 4.63 12.44
CA ILE A 60 -6.27 4.38 13.49
C ILE A 60 -6.08 5.33 14.67
N ALA A 61 -4.85 5.55 15.13
CA ALA A 61 -4.56 6.47 16.22
C ALA A 61 -5.00 7.91 15.90
N GLN A 62 -4.86 8.35 14.64
CA GLN A 62 -5.37 9.65 14.20
C GLN A 62 -6.90 9.75 14.36
N CYS A 63 -7.61 8.67 14.06
CA CYS A 63 -9.06 8.62 14.23
C CYS A 63 -9.53 8.55 15.68
N GLU A 64 -8.73 8.00 16.59
CA GLU A 64 -9.04 8.03 18.02
C GLU A 64 -9.00 9.46 18.60
N LEU A 65 -8.30 10.40 17.95
CA LEU A 65 -8.10 11.77 18.43
C LEU A 65 -9.03 12.81 17.80
N THR A 66 -9.68 12.48 16.68
CA THR A 66 -10.45 13.44 15.88
C THR A 66 -11.89 12.98 15.75
N PRO A 67 -12.88 13.75 16.23
CA PRO A 67 -14.29 13.47 15.93
C PRO A 67 -14.50 13.57 14.41
N ASP A 68 -15.33 12.68 13.85
CA ASP A 68 -15.60 12.57 12.41
C ASP A 68 -14.40 12.14 11.55
N CYS A 69 -13.54 11.26 12.07
CA CYS A 69 -12.48 10.66 11.27
C CYS A 69 -13.01 9.65 10.25
N ALA A 70 -12.51 9.73 9.02
CA ALA A 70 -12.60 8.65 8.03
C ALA A 70 -11.24 7.95 7.96
N ALA A 71 -11.13 6.77 8.59
CA ALA A 71 -9.89 6.00 8.50
C ALA A 71 -9.63 5.64 7.02
N THR A 72 -8.40 5.84 6.56
CA THR A 72 -7.99 5.45 5.19
C THR A 72 -7.85 3.93 5.02
N VAL A 73 -8.07 3.17 6.09
CA VAL A 73 -7.90 1.72 6.14
C VAL A 73 -9.26 1.04 5.99
N SER A 74 -9.37 0.15 5.00
CA SER A 74 -10.58 -0.64 4.76
C SER A 74 -10.64 -1.88 5.65
N ARG A 75 -11.81 -2.13 6.25
CA ARG A 75 -12.08 -3.37 7.01
C ARG A 75 -11.89 -4.62 6.16
N GLU A 76 -12.35 -4.57 4.92
CA GLU A 76 -12.25 -5.70 3.99
C GLU A 76 -10.80 -6.01 3.64
N GLU A 77 -9.96 -4.99 3.46
CA GLU A 77 -8.53 -5.19 3.22
C GLU A 77 -7.84 -5.83 4.44
N LEU A 78 -8.13 -5.35 5.66
CA LEU A 78 -7.57 -5.96 6.87
C LEU A 78 -8.00 -7.43 7.03
N ARG A 79 -9.26 -7.76 6.75
CA ARG A 79 -9.73 -9.16 6.78
C ARG A 79 -9.01 -10.03 5.76
N ARG A 80 -8.78 -9.51 4.54
CA ARG A 80 -8.00 -10.21 3.52
C ARG A 80 -6.55 -10.45 3.97
N ILE A 81 -5.92 -9.47 4.61
CA ILE A 81 -4.57 -9.62 5.16
C ILE A 81 -4.54 -10.69 6.26
N VAL A 82 -5.48 -10.66 7.21
CA VAL A 82 -5.58 -11.67 8.28
C VAL A 82 -5.76 -13.07 7.69
N GLY A 83 -6.68 -13.26 6.75
CA GLY A 83 -6.91 -14.56 6.12
C GLY A 83 -5.69 -15.07 5.33
N LYS A 84 -4.95 -14.17 4.68
CA LYS A 84 -3.67 -14.54 4.04
C LYS A 84 -2.64 -15.00 5.07
N LEU A 85 -2.48 -14.28 6.19
CA LEU A 85 -1.57 -14.67 7.26
C LEU A 85 -1.93 -16.02 7.88
N GLU A 86 -3.23 -16.30 8.07
CA GLU A 86 -3.70 -17.60 8.56
C GLU A 86 -3.36 -18.73 7.59
N THR A 87 -3.68 -18.54 6.30
CA THR A 87 -3.31 -19.50 5.24
C THR A 87 -1.80 -19.76 5.24
N ARG A 88 -1.00 -18.72 5.46
CA ARG A 88 0.45 -18.81 5.54
C ARG A 88 0.93 -19.65 6.71
N LEU A 89 0.36 -19.42 7.88
CA LEU A 89 0.71 -20.12 9.09
C LEU A 89 0.37 -21.61 8.98
N ASP A 90 -0.76 -21.94 8.37
CA ASP A 90 -1.15 -23.33 8.13
C ASP A 90 -0.15 -24.04 7.20
N ALA A 91 0.24 -23.39 6.09
CA ALA A 91 1.22 -23.93 5.16
C ALA A 91 2.61 -24.12 5.81
N LEU A 92 3.08 -23.14 6.58
CA LEU A 92 4.36 -23.24 7.28
C LEU A 92 4.36 -24.29 8.38
N THR A 93 3.24 -24.44 9.10
CA THR A 93 3.07 -25.50 10.10
C THR A 93 3.15 -26.88 9.46
N ALA A 94 2.51 -27.06 8.30
CA ALA A 94 2.58 -28.31 7.54
C ALA A 94 4.02 -28.59 7.07
N ARG A 95 4.71 -27.58 6.55
CA ARG A 95 6.11 -27.70 6.10
C ARG A 95 7.06 -28.03 7.23
N GLN A 96 6.94 -27.34 8.37
CA GLN A 96 7.71 -27.64 9.57
C GLN A 96 7.47 -29.07 10.06
N SER A 97 6.22 -29.54 10.04
CA SER A 97 5.87 -30.90 10.45
C SER A 97 6.44 -31.98 9.50
N ALA A 98 6.56 -31.67 8.21
CA ALA A 98 7.10 -32.59 7.21
C ALA A 98 8.63 -32.66 7.21
N ASP A 99 9.29 -31.50 7.26
CA ASP A 99 10.75 -31.39 7.09
C ASP A 99 11.51 -31.33 8.42
N GLY A 100 10.81 -31.09 9.54
CA GLY A 100 11.41 -30.90 10.87
C GLY A 100 12.24 -29.61 10.99
N ASP A 101 12.05 -28.66 10.07
CA ASP A 101 12.82 -27.42 10.01
C ASP A 101 12.39 -26.43 11.11
N THR A 102 13.19 -26.32 12.17
CA THR A 102 12.97 -25.38 13.27
C THR A 102 13.35 -23.94 12.90
N ALA A 103 14.03 -23.70 11.78
CA ALA A 103 14.37 -22.35 11.34
C ALA A 103 13.13 -21.51 10.99
N LEU A 104 11.98 -22.14 10.78
CA LEU A 104 10.70 -21.48 10.49
C LEU A 104 9.99 -20.95 11.74
N GLU A 105 10.31 -21.45 12.95
CA GLU A 105 9.65 -21.03 14.19
C GLU A 105 9.64 -19.52 14.42
N PRO A 106 10.77 -18.78 14.32
CA PRO A 106 10.76 -17.34 14.55
C PRO A 106 9.93 -16.59 13.50
N ILE A 107 9.88 -17.09 12.26
CA ILE A 107 9.12 -16.49 11.16
C ILE A 107 7.62 -16.71 11.40
N MET A 108 7.23 -17.94 11.78
CA MET A 108 5.86 -18.26 12.14
C MET A 108 5.38 -17.42 13.32
N LEU A 109 6.22 -17.23 14.34
CA LEU A 109 5.91 -16.35 15.47
C LEU A 109 5.67 -14.90 15.00
N ALA A 110 6.52 -14.37 14.12
CA ALA A 110 6.32 -13.03 13.57
C ALA A 110 4.99 -12.90 12.80
N TYR A 111 4.60 -13.92 12.02
CA TYR A 111 3.30 -13.92 11.34
C TYR A 111 2.11 -14.04 12.31
N VAL A 112 2.23 -14.84 13.38
CA VAL A 112 1.20 -14.92 14.43
C VAL A 112 1.01 -13.56 15.10
N GLU A 113 2.10 -12.94 15.55
CA GLU A 113 2.06 -11.61 16.18
C GLU A 113 1.46 -10.58 15.23
N THR A 114 1.86 -10.61 13.97
CA THR A 114 1.30 -9.74 12.93
C THR A 114 -0.19 -9.96 12.81
N ARG A 115 -0.66 -11.19 12.55
CA ARG A 115 -2.09 -11.53 12.40
C ARG A 115 -2.91 -11.00 13.58
N ASP A 116 -2.45 -11.23 14.80
CA ASP A 116 -3.15 -10.82 16.02
C ASP A 116 -3.29 -9.29 16.08
N ARG A 117 -2.25 -8.54 15.68
CA ARG A 117 -2.32 -7.07 15.60
C ARG A 117 -3.29 -6.57 14.53
N TYR A 118 -3.35 -7.21 13.37
CA TYR A 118 -4.34 -6.84 12.34
C TYR A 118 -5.77 -7.14 12.82
N SER A 119 -5.99 -8.23 13.57
CA SER A 119 -7.28 -8.54 14.20
C SER A 119 -7.66 -7.54 15.30
N GLU A 120 -6.69 -7.05 16.07
CA GLU A 120 -6.90 -5.94 17.02
C GLU A 120 -7.34 -4.66 16.28
N PHE A 121 -6.73 -4.35 15.13
CA PHE A 121 -7.12 -3.20 14.32
C PHE A 121 -8.55 -3.30 13.78
N LEU A 122 -8.98 -4.49 13.35
CA LEU A 122 -10.38 -4.72 12.96
C LEU A 122 -11.33 -4.39 14.12
N THR A 123 -11.00 -4.86 15.32
CA THR A 123 -11.79 -4.59 16.53
C THR A 123 -11.85 -3.10 16.84
N LYS A 124 -10.73 -2.38 16.69
CA LYS A 124 -10.68 -0.92 16.89
C LYS A 124 -11.49 -0.15 15.84
N LEU A 125 -11.40 -0.54 14.57
CA LEU A 125 -12.18 0.11 13.52
C LEU A 125 -13.69 -0.08 13.73
N ASP A 126 -14.12 -1.23 14.22
CA ASP A 126 -15.53 -1.47 14.55
C ASP A 126 -16.02 -0.62 15.75
N GLN A 127 -15.11 -0.10 16.58
CA GLN A 127 -15.44 0.84 17.67
C GLN A 127 -15.46 2.30 17.22
N ILE A 128 -14.60 2.66 16.25
CA ILE A 128 -14.37 4.05 15.84
C ILE A 128 -15.26 4.43 14.65
N LEU A 129 -15.49 3.51 13.72
CA LEU A 129 -16.27 3.75 12.50
C LEU A 129 -17.65 3.11 12.62
N PRO A 130 -18.72 3.83 12.25
CA PRO A 130 -20.04 3.21 12.16
C PRO A 130 -20.01 2.07 11.11
N PRO A 131 -20.85 1.04 11.26
CA PRO A 131 -20.94 -0.05 10.29
C PRO A 131 -21.24 0.51 8.89
N GLU A 132 -20.64 -0.09 7.85
CA GLU A 132 -20.67 0.43 6.47
C GLU A 132 -22.09 0.53 5.87
N SER A 133 -23.09 -0.03 6.56
CA SER A 133 -24.52 0.12 6.27
C SER A 133 -25.11 1.49 6.60
N GLU A 134 -24.45 2.35 7.39
CA GLU A 134 -25.01 3.66 7.79
C GLU A 134 -24.64 4.81 6.85
N PHE A 135 -23.71 4.61 5.92
CA PHE A 135 -23.33 5.63 4.94
C PHE A 135 -24.16 5.61 3.65
N GLY A 136 -25.09 4.68 3.49
CA GLY A 136 -25.97 4.56 2.32
C GLY A 136 -27.17 5.52 2.30
N GLY A 137 -27.13 6.66 3.00
CA GLY A 137 -28.30 7.53 3.11
C GLY A 137 -28.11 8.92 3.69
N ARG A 138 -26.87 9.39 3.92
CA ARG A 138 -26.64 10.84 4.04
C ARG A 138 -26.28 11.34 2.66
N GLU A 139 -27.31 11.71 1.91
CA GLU A 139 -27.17 12.88 1.04
C GLU A 139 -26.47 13.93 1.92
N ALA A 140 -25.24 14.29 1.55
CA ALA A 140 -24.61 15.42 2.15
C ALA A 140 -25.57 16.58 1.86
N ASP A 141 -26.35 16.98 2.87
CA ASP A 141 -26.96 18.29 2.95
C ASP A 141 -25.78 19.27 3.02
N LEU A 142 -25.15 19.46 1.86
CA LEU A 142 -24.28 20.56 1.55
C LEU A 142 -25.23 21.75 1.51
N GLY A 143 -25.56 22.25 2.71
CA GLY A 143 -26.33 23.45 2.89
C GLY A 143 -25.82 24.49 1.89
N GLU A 144 -26.76 25.05 1.15
CA GLU A 144 -26.59 26.01 0.06
C GLU A 144 -25.32 26.83 0.24
N LEU A 145 -24.27 26.47 -0.51
CA LEU A 145 -23.01 27.21 -0.48
C LEU A 145 -23.35 28.66 -0.82
N PRO A 146 -22.90 29.64 -0.02
CA PRO A 146 -23.19 31.03 -0.32
C PRO A 146 -22.64 31.36 -1.71
N ALA A 147 -23.46 32.05 -2.51
CA ALA A 147 -23.24 32.35 -3.93
C ALA A 147 -21.90 33.06 -4.23
N GLU A 148 -21.16 33.47 -3.21
CA GLU A 148 -19.84 34.09 -3.27
C GLU A 148 -18.68 33.10 -3.49
N PHE A 149 -18.91 31.79 -3.43
CA PHE A 149 -17.87 30.76 -3.67
C PHE A 149 -17.97 30.03 -5.02
N SER A 150 -18.83 30.50 -5.92
CA SER A 150 -18.99 29.96 -7.27
C SER A 150 -17.94 30.52 -8.24
N VAL A 151 -16.67 30.20 -8.03
CA VAL A 151 -15.53 30.66 -8.88
C VAL A 151 -15.63 30.19 -10.34
N PHE A 152 -16.52 29.24 -10.65
CA PHE A 152 -16.69 28.68 -12.00
C PHE A 152 -18.07 28.95 -12.64
N ALA A 153 -18.94 29.77 -12.03
CA ALA A 153 -20.28 30.01 -12.58
C ALA A 153 -20.33 31.00 -13.77
N ASP A 154 -19.27 31.78 -14.00
CA ASP A 154 -19.27 32.84 -15.01
C ASP A 154 -18.60 32.45 -16.35
N ALA A 155 -18.22 31.19 -16.55
CA ALA A 155 -17.47 30.79 -17.75
C ALA A 155 -18.34 30.40 -18.96
N ASP A 156 -19.67 30.24 -18.80
CA ASP A 156 -20.50 29.57 -19.83
C ASP A 156 -21.53 30.47 -20.54
N SER A 157 -21.43 31.81 -20.44
CA SER A 157 -22.45 32.72 -21.02
C SER A 157 -21.98 33.68 -22.11
N ALA A 158 -20.82 33.47 -22.76
CA ALA A 158 -20.46 34.32 -23.90
C ALA A 158 -19.56 33.64 -24.94
N MET A 159 -20.17 32.98 -25.91
CA MET A 159 -19.90 33.14 -27.37
C MET A 159 -20.45 31.94 -28.15
N THR A 160 -21.75 31.94 -28.38
CA THR A 160 -22.35 31.30 -29.57
C THR A 160 -23.24 32.36 -30.20
N ASP A 161 -22.74 33.01 -31.26
CA ASP A 161 -23.51 33.30 -32.48
C ASP A 161 -22.58 34.04 -33.46
N ASP A 162 -22.33 33.42 -34.61
CA ASP A 162 -22.71 34.00 -35.90
C ASP A 162 -22.30 33.01 -37.01
N ALA A 163 -23.32 32.35 -37.53
CA ALA A 163 -23.27 31.62 -38.78
C ALA A 163 -23.58 32.59 -39.94
N GLU A 164 -22.76 32.59 -41.00
CA GLU A 164 -23.24 32.52 -42.39
C GLU A 164 -22.07 32.31 -43.38
N GLU A 165 -22.33 31.48 -44.38
CA GLU A 165 -21.42 30.82 -45.33
C GLU A 165 -20.91 31.75 -46.47
N PRO A 166 -20.01 31.31 -47.39
CA PRO A 166 -20.44 30.41 -48.47
C PRO A 166 -19.40 29.37 -48.96
N LEU A 167 -20.00 28.33 -49.54
CA LEU A 167 -19.49 27.26 -50.39
C LEU A 167 -18.32 27.68 -51.32
N VAL A 168 -17.25 26.89 -51.28
CA VAL A 168 -16.40 26.63 -52.45
C VAL A 168 -16.24 25.13 -52.60
N ASP A 169 -17.01 24.58 -53.54
CA ASP A 169 -16.71 23.34 -54.22
C ASP A 169 -15.38 23.51 -54.98
N ASP A 170 -14.40 22.64 -54.75
CA ASP A 170 -13.49 22.21 -55.82
C ASP A 170 -12.81 20.88 -55.47
N GLU A 171 -13.40 19.82 -56.02
CA GLU A 171 -12.73 18.73 -56.74
C GLU A 171 -11.36 18.21 -56.22
N GLY A 172 -11.38 16.95 -55.78
CA GLY A 172 -10.38 16.00 -56.27
C GLY A 172 -9.37 15.45 -55.25
N VAL A 173 -9.63 14.21 -54.85
CA VAL A 173 -8.87 13.01 -55.27
C VAL A 173 -8.81 12.00 -54.12
N THR A 174 -9.24 10.80 -54.49
CA THR A 174 -9.47 9.55 -53.75
C THR A 174 -8.23 8.96 -53.05
N PRO A 175 -8.43 7.97 -52.15
CA PRO A 175 -7.45 7.52 -51.15
C PRO A 175 -6.57 6.39 -51.65
N SER A 176 -5.43 6.12 -50.97
CA SER A 176 -4.85 4.77 -50.85
C SER A 176 -3.60 4.70 -49.95
N PRO A 177 -3.20 3.48 -49.52
CA PRO A 177 -2.59 3.20 -48.22
C PRO A 177 -1.15 2.64 -48.29
N THR A 178 -0.64 2.23 -47.11
CA THR A 178 0.47 1.28 -46.86
C THR A 178 1.89 1.77 -47.20
N GLU A 179 2.78 1.79 -46.19
CA GLU A 179 3.64 0.65 -45.82
C GLU A 179 4.02 0.75 -44.34
#